data_AF-A0A1M5NS06-F1
#
_entry.id   AF-A0A1M5NS06-F1
#
_cell.length_a   1.000
_cell.length_b   1.000
_cell.length_c   1.000
_cell.angle_alpha   90.00
_cell.angle_beta   90.00
_cell.angle_gamma   90.00
#
_symmetry.space_group_name_H-M   'P 1'
#
loop_
_entity.id
_entity.type
_entity.pdbx_description
1 polymer ?
#
loop_
_entity_poly.entity_id
_entity_poly.type
_entity_poly.pdbx_seq_one_letter_code
_entity_poly.pdbx_strand_id
1 'polypeptide(L)'
;MQDILQDFLKVEISHQDYYDGLIRFIYSGNIRCGEYECNQYVVKKMDFLNYIVFAEYVIDEKREIHQSFSISKSKLLKAINNYAKKQGFKIRSFDWAN
;
A
#
# COMPACT_ATOMS: atom_id res chain seq x y z
N MET A 1 2.12 15.31 -3.71
CA MET A 1 1.41 14.26 -2.93
C MET A 1 0.39 13.53 -3.78
N GLN A 2 -0.53 14.24 -4.46
CA GLN A 2 -1.60 13.60 -5.22
C GLN A 2 -1.05 12.79 -6.41
N ASP A 3 -0.01 13.30 -7.09
CA ASP A 3 0.65 12.60 -8.20
C ASP A 3 1.35 11.32 -7.75
N ILE A 4 2.16 11.39 -6.69
CA ILE A 4 2.87 10.23 -6.12
C ILE A 4 1.90 9.14 -5.67
N LEU A 5 0.78 9.52 -5.04
CA LEU A 5 -0.24 8.55 -4.65
C LEU A 5 -0.90 7.89 -5.88
N GLN A 6 -1.11 8.62 -6.98
CA GLN A 6 -1.64 8.03 -8.21
C GLN A 6 -0.63 7.06 -8.85
N ASP A 7 0.66 7.42 -8.86
CA ASP A 7 1.72 6.55 -9.37
C ASP A 7 1.81 5.25 -8.55
N PHE A 8 1.80 5.37 -7.22
CA PHE A 8 1.70 4.22 -6.31
C PHE A 8 0.51 3.31 -6.66
N LEU A 9 -0.70 3.88 -6.80
CA LEU A 9 -1.89 3.08 -7.10
C LEU A 9 -1.78 2.39 -8.46
N LYS A 10 -1.23 3.07 -9.46
CA LYS A 10 -1.07 2.54 -10.82
C LYS A 10 -0.12 1.35 -10.85
N VAL A 11 0.99 1.43 -10.12
CA VAL A 11 1.99 0.37 -10.08
C VAL A 11 1.52 -0.80 -9.22
N GLU A 12 1.02 -0.51 -8.02
CA GLU A 12 0.73 -1.56 -7.02
C GLU A 12 -0.63 -2.21 -7.15
N ILE A 13 -1.60 -1.55 -7.79
CA ILE A 13 -2.94 -2.09 -8.03
C ILE A 13 -3.06 -2.45 -9.51
N SER A 14 -2.07 -3.18 -10.03
CA SER A 14 -2.01 -3.64 -11.42
C SER A 14 -2.61 -5.04 -11.61
N HIS A 15 -2.75 -5.82 -10.54
CA HIS A 15 -3.37 -7.15 -10.55
C HIS A 15 -4.14 -7.43 -9.26
N GLN A 16 -5.11 -8.35 -9.31
CA GLN A 16 -5.96 -8.70 -8.17
C GLN A 16 -5.14 -9.24 -6.99
N ASP A 17 -4.12 -10.05 -7.26
CA ASP A 17 -3.29 -10.65 -6.21
C ASP A 17 -2.44 -9.60 -5.47
N TYR A 18 -1.95 -8.57 -6.19
CA TYR A 18 -1.21 -7.45 -5.57
C TYR A 18 -2.12 -6.60 -4.69
N TYR A 19 -3.32 -6.31 -5.17
CA TYR A 19 -4.36 -5.68 -4.37
C TYR A 19 -4.70 -6.51 -3.12
N ASP A 20 -4.92 -7.82 -3.27
CA ASP A 20 -5.29 -8.71 -2.18
C ASP A 20 -4.18 -8.77 -1.12
N GLY A 21 -2.91 -8.87 -1.51
CA GLY A 21 -1.77 -8.87 -0.60
C GLY A 21 -1.65 -7.57 0.21
N LEU A 22 -1.73 -6.42 -0.48
CA LEU A 22 -1.68 -5.12 0.17
C LEU A 22 -2.84 -4.90 1.14
N ILE A 23 -4.06 -5.27 0.73
CA ILE A 23 -5.26 -5.15 1.56
C ILE A 23 -5.19 -6.09 2.77
N ARG A 24 -4.59 -7.28 2.63
CA ARG A 24 -4.31 -8.20 3.76
C ARG A 24 -3.45 -7.52 4.81
N PHE A 25 -2.36 -6.91 4.37
CA PHE A 25 -1.40 -6.27 5.25
C PHE A 25 -2.03 -5.10 6.02
N ILE A 26 -2.79 -4.24 5.32
CA ILE A 26 -3.46 -3.07 5.94
C ILE A 26 -4.54 -3.50 6.94
N TYR A 27 -5.28 -4.57 6.64
CA TYR A 27 -6.32 -5.08 7.54
C TYR A 27 -5.78 -5.90 8.71
N SER A 28 -4.57 -6.45 8.63
CA SER A 28 -3.99 -7.25 9.71
C SER A 28 -3.96 -6.47 11.04
N GLY A 29 -4.87 -6.82 11.95
CA GLY A 29 -5.00 -6.22 13.28
C GLY A 29 -3.96 -6.72 14.27
N ASN A 30 -3.37 -7.89 14.02
CA ASN A 30 -2.35 -8.47 14.90
C ASN A 30 -0.95 -7.89 14.64
N ILE A 31 -0.76 -7.20 13.51
CA ILE A 31 0.48 -6.48 13.18
C ILE A 31 0.32 -5.03 13.62
N ARG A 32 0.99 -4.62 14.69
CA ARG A 32 0.97 -3.21 15.15
C ARG A 32 1.78 -2.31 14.23
N CYS A 33 2.97 -2.75 13.84
CA CYS A 33 3.88 -2.08 12.91
C CYS A 33 4.60 -3.13 12.05
N GLY A 34 5.04 -2.73 10.86
CA GLY A 34 5.70 -3.63 9.91
C GLY A 34 5.80 -3.02 8.52
N GLU A 35 6.38 -3.75 7.60
CA GLU A 35 6.57 -3.34 6.20
C GLU A 35 5.99 -4.41 5.29
N TYR A 36 5.38 -3.95 4.19
CA TYR A 36 4.96 -4.80 3.09
C TYR A 36 5.63 -4.30 1.82
N GLU A 37 6.43 -5.20 1.23
CA GLU A 37 7.10 -4.97 -0.03
C GLU A 37 6.11 -5.22 -1.17
N CYS A 38 5.77 -4.17 -1.89
CA CYS A 38 4.97 -4.27 -3.10
C CYS A 38 5.90 -4.47 -4.32
N ASN A 39 5.47 -4.10 -5.52
CA ASN A 39 6.28 -4.23 -6.73
C ASN A 39 7.42 -3.19 -6.79
N GLN A 40 7.13 -1.92 -6.47
CA GLN A 40 8.08 -0.81 -6.52
C GLN A 40 8.12 -0.02 -5.21
N TYR A 41 6.96 0.09 -4.55
CA TYR A 41 6.82 0.80 -3.30
C TYR A 41 6.83 -0.16 -2.11
N VAL A 42 7.29 0.35 -0.97
CA VAL A 42 7.14 -0.26 0.34
C VAL A 42 6.03 0.49 1.08
N VAL A 43 5.09 -0.26 1.66
CA VAL A 43 4.07 0.27 2.56
C VAL A 43 4.46 -0.07 4.00
N LYS A 44 4.92 0.94 4.73
CA LYS A 44 5.30 0.83 6.13
C LYS A 44 4.14 1.23 7.03
N LYS A 45 3.68 0.27 7.83
CA LYS A 45 2.72 0.48 8.89
C LYS A 45 3.44 0.99 10.13
N MET A 46 3.17 2.25 10.50
CA MET A 46 3.76 2.88 11.68
C MET A 46 2.99 2.50 12.95
N ASP A 47 1.67 2.46 12.83
CA ASP A 47 0.75 2.04 13.88
C ASP A 47 -0.57 1.54 13.25
N PHE A 48 -1.63 1.40 14.06
CA PHE A 48 -2.94 0.95 13.58
C PHE A 48 -3.61 1.87 12.55
N LEU A 49 -3.26 3.16 12.54
CA LEU A 49 -3.94 4.22 11.81
C LEU A 49 -3.04 4.96 10.82
N ASN A 50 -1.72 4.86 10.93
CA ASN A 50 -0.77 5.67 10.16
C ASN A 50 0.21 4.81 9.37
N TYR A 51 0.45 5.21 8.12
CA TYR A 51 1.33 4.55 7.17
C TYR A 51 2.30 5.54 6.55
N ILE A 52 3.47 5.05 6.15
CA ILE A 52 4.42 5.72 5.26
C ILE A 52 4.55 4.84 4.03
N VAL A 53 4.48 5.45 2.85
CA VAL A 53 4.67 4.77 1.56
C VAL A 53 5.85 5.42 0.87
N PHE A 54 6.76 4.62 0.32
CA PHE A 54 7.96 5.11 -0.34
C PHE A 54 8.47 4.12 -1.38
N ALA A 55 9.16 4.60 -2.41
CA ALA A 55 9.91 3.73 -3.32
C ALA A 55 11.29 3.46 -2.74
N GLU A 56 11.75 2.22 -2.79
CA GLU A 56 13.08 1.81 -2.36
C GLU A 56 13.86 1.27 -3.55
N TYR A 57 15.07 1.78 -3.77
CA TYR A 57 15.98 1.27 -4.81
C TYR A 57 17.34 0.96 -4.20
N VAL A 58 18.01 -0.04 -4.77
CA VAL A 58 19.42 -0.32 -4.48
C VAL A 58 20.26 0.31 -5.57
N ILE A 59 21.04 1.33 -5.23
CA ILE A 59 21.96 2.04 -6.12
C ILE A 59 23.34 2.02 -5.45
N ASP A 60 24.37 1.56 -6.15
CA ASP A 60 25.74 1.45 -5.61
C ASP A 60 25.80 0.75 -4.24
N GLU A 61 25.10 -0.39 -4.10
CA GLU A 61 24.97 -1.19 -2.87
C GLU A 61 24.31 -0.47 -1.68
N LYS A 62 23.73 0.72 -1.91
CA LYS A 62 23.02 1.50 -0.89
C LYS A 62 21.53 1.53 -1.19
N ARG A 63 20.74 1.44 -0.12
CA ARG A 63 19.29 1.63 -0.20
C ARG A 63 18.98 3.12 -0.19
N GLU A 64 18.29 3.56 -1.22
CA GLU A 64 17.78 4.92 -1.32
C GLU A 64 16.26 4.93 -1.26
N ILE A 65 15.73 5.86 -0.46
CA ILE A 65 14.30 6.08 -0.31
C ILE A 65 13.89 7.29 -1.15
N HIS A 66 12.94 7.07 -2.05
CA HIS A 66 12.42 8.08 -2.96
C HIS A 66 10.91 8.22 -2.78
N GLN A 67 10.38 9.39 -3.16
CA GLN A 67 8.93 9.63 -3.26
C GLN A 67 8.13 9.24 -1.99
N SER A 68 8.70 9.50 -0.80
CA SER A 68 8.08 9.13 0.48
C SER A 68 6.93 10.06 0.85
N PHE A 69 5.83 9.50 1.36
CA PHE A 69 4.72 10.27 1.93
C PHE A 69 4.02 9.51 3.07
N SER A 70 3.41 10.25 3.99
CA SER A 70 2.59 9.70 5.06
C SER A 70 1.10 9.76 4.71
N ILE A 71 0.35 8.75 5.15
CA ILE A 71 -1.09 8.64 4.87
C ILE A 71 -1.81 7.87 5.99
N SER A 72 -3.04 8.28 6.31
CA SER A 72 -3.87 7.56 7.27
C SER A 72 -4.45 6.29 6.65
N LYS A 73 -4.70 5.27 7.48
CA LYS A 73 -5.34 3.99 7.10
C LYS A 73 -6.61 4.21 6.30
N SER A 74 -7.48 5.10 6.78
CA SER A 74 -8.76 5.40 6.15
C SER A 74 -8.59 6.02 4.76
N LYS A 75 -7.64 6.95 4.60
CA LYS A 75 -7.35 7.59 3.31
C LYS A 75 -6.71 6.60 2.34
N LEU A 76 -5.75 5.79 2.81
CA LEU A 76 -5.07 4.77 2.00
C LEU A 76 -6.06 3.72 1.49
N LEU A 77 -6.87 3.13 2.38
CA LEU A 77 -7.91 2.16 2.00
C LEU A 77 -8.91 2.75 1.01
N LYS A 78 -9.38 3.98 1.24
CA LYS A 78 -10.30 4.65 0.32
C LYS A 78 -9.67 4.83 -1.06
N ALA A 79 -8.40 5.26 -1.12
CA ALA A 79 -7.68 5.45 -2.37
C ALA A 79 -7.51 4.12 -3.13
N ILE A 80 -7.01 3.08 -2.46
CA ILE A 80 -6.82 1.74 -3.02
C ILE A 80 -8.13 1.15 -3.53
N ASN A 81 -9.17 1.12 -2.70
CA ASN A 81 -10.45 0.51 -3.07
C ASN A 81 -11.17 1.28 -4.19
N ASN A 82 -11.10 2.61 -4.21
CA ASN A 82 -11.66 3.40 -5.30
C ASN A 82 -10.94 3.13 -6.61
N TYR A 83 -9.61 2.98 -6.57
CA TYR A 83 -8.81 2.69 -7.75
C TYR A 83 -9.05 1.26 -8.26
N ALA A 84 -9.01 0.26 -7.38
CA ALA A 84 -9.32 -1.13 -7.68
C ALA A 84 -10.73 -1.29 -8.28
N LYS A 85 -11.73 -0.58 -7.72
CA LYS A 85 -13.11 -0.61 -8.25
C LYS A 85 -13.19 -0.06 -9.67
N LYS A 86 -12.44 0.99 -9.99
CA LYS A 86 -12.38 1.54 -11.36
C LYS A 86 -11.74 0.57 -12.35
N GLN A 87 -10.83 -0.29 -11.89
CA GLN A 87 -10.22 -1.34 -12.70
C GLN A 87 -11.06 -2.63 -12.81
N GLY A 88 -12.20 -2.71 -12.10
CA GLY A 88 -13.06 -3.89 -12.10
C GLY A 88 -12.61 -5.01 -11.15
N PHE A 89 -11.72 -4.71 -10.19
CA PHE A 89 -11.24 -5.70 -9.22
C PHE A 89 -12.30 -6.01 -8.15
N LYS A 90 -12.23 -7.22 -7.61
CA LYS A 90 -13.06 -7.66 -6.48
C LYS A 90 -12.56 -7.00 -5.21
N ILE A 91 -13.37 -6.11 -4.64
CA ILE A 91 -13.07 -5.43 -3.39
C ILE A 91 -13.20 -6.38 -2.20
N ARG A 92 -12.27 -6.27 -1.26
CA ARG A 92 -12.12 -7.17 -0.11
C ARG A 92 -12.48 -6.43 1.20
N SER A 93 -13.33 -7.01 2.04
CA SER A 93 -13.78 -6.46 3.35
C SER A 93 -13.09 -7.13 4.54
N PHE A 94 -12.98 -6.51 5.69
CA PHE A 94 -12.25 -7.09 6.85
C PHE A 94 -12.54 -8.58 7.18
N ASP A 95 -13.75 -9.07 6.89
CA ASP A 95 -14.20 -10.45 7.17
C ASP A 95 -13.42 -11.57 6.46
N TRP A 96 -12.70 -11.30 5.36
CA TRP A 96 -11.93 -12.35 4.64
C TRP A 96 -10.53 -12.60 5.22
N ALA A 97 -10.07 -11.75 6.13
CA ALA A 97 -8.68 -11.75 6.61
C ALA A 97 -8.48 -12.43 7.98
N ASN A 98 -9.57 -12.94 8.59
CA ASN A 98 -9.56 -13.73 9.82
C ASN A 98 -9.76 -15.21 9.54
#